data_AF-A8JEB4-F1
#
_entry.id   AF-A8JEB4-F1
#
_cell.length_a   1.000
_cell.length_b   1.000
_cell.length_c   1.000
_cell.angle_alpha   90.00
_cell.angle_beta   90.00
_cell.angle_gamma   90.00
#
_symmetry.space_group_name_H-M   'P 1'
#
loop_
_entity.id
_entity.type
_entity.pdbx_description
1 polymer ?
#
loop_
_entity_poly.entity_id
_entity_poly.type
_entity_poly.pdbx_seq_one_letter_code
_entity_poly.pdbx_strand_id
1 'polypeptide(L)'
;MPIVPQGCGAGRVQAHRATTRCHATAVPDPAAARLDGARVTQLRATELLAKLLEASDPTGEARQHVESLTEDFFMTSSTYLTLARKEGNADVASRLERALSAAWAVKQATMRPELQLLNGLVRAESDAARRQMYVSGGSDLVDTLRMNDRWFFSMLERMTNDVERQPPNPGKAQLLTRLRSIKKEAEALEKQAARQQAQQDKGQKGGAK
;
A
#
# COMPACT_ATOMS: atom_id res chain seq x y z
N MET A 1 -46.18 -49.07 -64.68
CA MET A 1 -46.95 -48.61 -65.87
C MET A 1 -47.60 -47.28 -65.52
N PRO A 2 -47.69 -46.33 -66.47
CA PRO A 2 -46.87 -45.12 -66.73
C PRO A 2 -47.37 -43.90 -65.88
N ILE A 3 -46.83 -42.67 -65.86
CA ILE A 3 -46.61 -41.69 -66.94
C ILE A 3 -45.66 -40.59 -66.39
N VAL A 4 -44.71 -40.20 -67.24
CA VAL A 4 -43.80 -39.04 -67.10
C VAL A 4 -44.55 -37.75 -67.50
N PRO A 5 -44.19 -36.58 -66.92
CA PRO A 5 -44.03 -35.43 -67.79
C PRO A 5 -42.69 -34.72 -67.60
N GLN A 6 -42.08 -34.47 -68.75
CA GLN A 6 -40.97 -33.57 -69.00
C GLN A 6 -41.36 -32.12 -68.72
N GLY A 7 -40.43 -31.36 -68.16
CA GLY A 7 -40.51 -29.90 -68.09
C GLY A 7 -39.11 -29.29 -68.07
N CYS A 8 -38.62 -28.91 -69.24
CA CYS A 8 -37.45 -28.06 -69.42
C CYS A 8 -37.71 -26.65 -68.86
N GLY A 9 -36.73 -26.05 -68.19
CA GLY A 9 -36.85 -24.68 -67.70
C GLY A 9 -35.54 -24.06 -67.22
N ALA A 10 -34.75 -23.58 -68.18
CA ALA A 10 -33.89 -22.40 -68.13
C ALA A 10 -33.20 -21.99 -66.81
N GLY A 11 -31.88 -22.18 -66.78
CA GLY A 11 -30.88 -21.15 -66.49
C GLY A 11 -31.08 -20.19 -65.31
N ARG A 12 -30.26 -20.36 -64.27
CA ARG A 12 -29.82 -19.21 -63.47
C ARG A 12 -28.42 -19.44 -62.86
N VAL A 13 -27.46 -18.76 -63.49
CA VAL A 13 -26.24 -18.13 -62.96
C VAL A 13 -25.81 -18.56 -61.55
N GLN A 14 -24.69 -19.30 -61.49
CA GLN A 14 -23.88 -19.48 -60.30
C GLN A 14 -23.30 -18.13 -59.87
N ALA A 15 -23.90 -17.50 -58.88
CA ALA A 15 -23.24 -16.44 -58.11
C ALA A 15 -22.47 -17.10 -56.96
N HIS A 16 -21.17 -17.30 -57.16
CA HIS A 16 -20.23 -17.55 -56.08
C HIS A 16 -20.26 -16.36 -55.11
N ARG A 17 -21.12 -16.45 -54.09
CA ARG A 17 -21.02 -15.58 -52.92
C ARG A 17 -19.79 -16.02 -52.15
N ALA A 18 -18.70 -15.27 -52.33
CA ALA A 18 -17.60 -15.25 -51.39
C ALA A 18 -18.17 -14.90 -50.02
N THR A 19 -18.33 -15.91 -49.17
CA THR A 19 -18.67 -15.73 -47.76
C THR A 19 -17.45 -15.14 -47.08
N THR A 20 -17.25 -13.83 -47.22
CA THR A 20 -16.37 -13.06 -46.35
C THR A 20 -16.91 -13.22 -44.94
N ARG A 21 -16.37 -14.20 -44.20
CA ARG A 21 -16.58 -14.31 -42.75
C ARG A 21 -15.95 -13.05 -42.16
N CYS A 22 -16.79 -12.06 -41.89
CA CYS A 22 -16.44 -11.00 -40.96
C CYS A 22 -16.08 -11.68 -39.64
N HIS A 23 -14.78 -11.76 -39.33
CA HIS A 23 -14.31 -12.06 -37.99
C HIS A 23 -14.82 -10.94 -37.09
N ALA A 24 -16.01 -11.12 -36.53
CA ALA A 24 -16.45 -10.33 -35.39
C ALA A 24 -15.43 -10.59 -34.29
N THR A 25 -14.53 -9.63 -34.07
CA THR A 25 -13.67 -9.60 -32.90
C THR A 25 -14.61 -9.53 -31.71
N ALA A 26 -14.81 -10.67 -31.04
CA ALA A 26 -15.55 -10.73 -29.80
C ALA A 26 -14.91 -9.72 -28.85
N VAL A 27 -15.65 -8.66 -28.51
CA VAL A 27 -15.20 -7.69 -27.51
C VAL A 27 -15.02 -8.48 -26.22
N PRO A 28 -13.81 -8.54 -25.64
CA PRO A 28 -13.57 -9.31 -24.43
C PRO A 28 -14.47 -8.76 -23.32
N ASP A 29 -15.12 -9.68 -22.60
CA ASP A 29 -15.97 -9.33 -21.47
C ASP A 29 -15.12 -8.59 -20.41
N PRO A 30 -15.46 -7.35 -20.04
CA PRO A 30 -14.72 -6.58 -19.05
C PRO A 30 -14.66 -7.27 -17.68
N ALA A 31 -15.59 -8.16 -17.34
CA ALA A 31 -15.54 -8.96 -16.12
C ALA A 31 -14.43 -10.00 -16.16
N ALA A 32 -14.27 -10.71 -17.28
CA ALA A 32 -13.21 -11.70 -17.47
C ALA A 32 -11.81 -11.05 -17.40
N ALA A 33 -11.62 -9.91 -18.07
CA ALA A 33 -10.36 -9.18 -18.06
C ALA A 33 -9.94 -8.71 -16.63
N ARG A 34 -10.91 -8.34 -15.79
CA ARG A 34 -10.65 -7.97 -14.39
C ARG A 34 -10.21 -9.15 -13.52
N LEU A 35 -10.84 -10.32 -13.71
CA LEU A 35 -10.47 -11.54 -12.99
C LEU A 35 -9.06 -11.99 -13.34
N ASP A 36 -8.69 -11.90 -14.62
CA ASP A 36 -7.35 -12.22 -15.08
C ASP A 36 -6.31 -11.28 -14.44
N GLY A 37 -6.61 -9.98 -14.37
CA GLY A 37 -5.74 -9.00 -13.70
C GLY A 37 -5.52 -9.32 -12.21
N ALA A 38 -6.59 -9.60 -11.47
CA ALA A 38 -6.51 -9.93 -10.05
C ALA A 38 -5.68 -11.20 -9.81
N ARG A 39 -5.89 -12.23 -10.64
CA ARG A 39 -5.12 -13.49 -10.57
C ARG A 39 -3.63 -13.26 -10.83
N VAL A 40 -3.29 -12.46 -11.83
CA VAL A 40 -1.89 -12.12 -12.15
C VAL A 40 -1.23 -11.36 -11.01
N THR A 41 -1.91 -10.39 -10.40
CA THR A 41 -1.38 -9.66 -9.23
C THR A 41 -1.13 -10.58 -8.05
N GLN A 42 -2.08 -11.48 -7.75
CA GLN A 42 -1.91 -12.46 -6.67
C GLN A 42 -0.74 -13.42 -6.93
N LEU A 43 -0.59 -13.91 -8.16
CA LEU A 43 0.53 -14.78 -8.53
C LEU A 43 1.88 -14.07 -8.32
N ARG A 44 2.01 -12.84 -8.82
CA ARG A 44 3.23 -12.03 -8.63
C ARG A 44 3.54 -11.77 -7.15
N ALA A 45 2.52 -11.45 -6.36
CA ALA A 45 2.67 -11.26 -4.91
C ALA A 45 3.16 -12.54 -4.23
N THR A 46 2.60 -13.68 -4.62
CA THR A 46 2.96 -15.00 -4.07
C THR A 46 4.37 -15.43 -4.48
N GLU A 47 4.75 -15.21 -5.74
CA GLU A 47 6.10 -15.48 -6.26
C GLU A 47 7.15 -14.65 -5.52
N LEU A 48 6.90 -13.35 -5.32
CA LEU A 48 7.81 -12.49 -4.57
C LEU A 48 7.93 -12.93 -3.11
N LEU A 49 6.81 -13.33 -2.47
CA LEU A 49 6.85 -13.83 -1.11
C LEU A 49 7.68 -15.11 -1.00
N ALA A 50 7.55 -16.04 -1.96
CA ALA A 50 8.35 -17.25 -2.01
C ALA A 50 9.86 -16.93 -2.10
N LYS A 51 10.25 -16.01 -2.99
CA LYS A 51 11.64 -15.54 -3.08
C LYS A 51 12.17 -14.99 -1.75
N LEU A 52 11.38 -14.15 -1.07
CA LEU A 52 11.77 -13.58 0.22
C LEU A 52 11.92 -14.64 1.33
N LEU A 53 11.13 -15.72 1.26
CA LEU A 53 11.17 -16.82 2.23
C LEU A 53 12.34 -17.79 1.99
N GLU A 54 12.83 -17.87 0.76
CA GLU A 54 13.97 -18.69 0.34
C GLU A 54 15.30 -17.93 0.43
N ALA A 55 15.27 -16.61 0.32
CA ALA A 55 16.46 -15.77 0.38
C ALA A 55 17.20 -15.89 1.72
N SER A 56 18.52 -16.09 1.65
CA SER A 56 19.39 -16.01 2.83
C SER A 56 19.47 -14.58 3.38
N ASP A 57 19.33 -13.57 2.52
CA ASP A 57 19.16 -12.16 2.88
C ASP A 57 17.83 -11.62 2.32
N PRO A 58 16.72 -11.72 3.09
CA PRO A 58 15.43 -11.18 2.68
C PRO A 58 15.44 -9.65 2.47
N THR A 59 16.36 -8.91 3.08
CA THR A 59 16.44 -7.45 2.92
C THR A 59 17.06 -7.11 1.57
N GLY A 60 18.14 -7.78 1.19
CA GLY A 60 18.75 -7.67 -0.14
C GLY A 60 17.77 -8.03 -1.25
N GLU A 61 17.06 -9.14 -1.11
CA GLU A 61 16.03 -9.57 -2.08
C GLU A 61 14.90 -8.54 -2.20
N ALA A 62 14.41 -8.01 -1.07
CA ALA A 62 13.38 -6.97 -1.07
C ALA A 62 13.85 -5.67 -1.77
N ARG A 63 15.13 -5.29 -1.65
CA ARG A 63 15.69 -4.12 -2.35
C ARG A 63 15.68 -4.28 -3.86
N GLN A 64 15.95 -5.48 -4.37
CA GLN A 64 15.90 -5.78 -5.80
C GLN A 64 14.48 -5.69 -6.37
N HIS A 65 13.47 -5.87 -5.52
CA HIS A 65 12.06 -5.94 -5.89
C HIS A 65 11.20 -4.80 -5.31
N VAL A 66 11.81 -3.65 -4.99
CA VAL A 66 11.14 -2.55 -4.26
C VAL A 66 9.86 -2.02 -4.93
N GLU A 67 9.80 -2.03 -6.26
CA GLU A 67 8.62 -1.61 -7.02
C GLU A 67 7.47 -2.62 -6.93
N SER A 68 7.80 -3.90 -6.72
CA SER A 68 6.83 -4.98 -6.54
C SER A 68 6.30 -5.09 -5.11
N LEU A 69 6.89 -4.34 -4.16
CA LEU A 69 6.39 -4.19 -2.79
C LEU A 69 5.18 -3.23 -2.77
N THR A 70 4.08 -3.67 -3.37
CA THR A 70 2.81 -2.96 -3.47
C THR A 70 1.89 -3.27 -2.30
N GLU A 71 0.77 -2.55 -2.18
CA GLU A 71 -0.28 -2.86 -1.21
C GLU A 71 -0.82 -4.28 -1.37
N ASP A 72 -1.08 -4.71 -2.62
CA ASP A 72 -1.56 -6.07 -2.91
C ASP A 72 -0.59 -7.15 -2.42
N PHE A 73 0.72 -6.90 -2.52
CA PHE A 73 1.73 -7.80 -1.97
C PHE A 73 1.61 -7.93 -0.44
N PHE A 74 1.53 -6.80 0.28
CA PHE A 74 1.41 -6.82 1.74
C PHE A 74 0.08 -7.40 2.21
N MET A 75 -1.02 -7.13 1.52
CA MET A 75 -2.33 -7.71 1.81
C MET A 75 -2.32 -9.23 1.64
N THR A 76 -1.88 -9.72 0.48
CA THR A 76 -1.78 -11.17 0.20
C THR A 76 -0.89 -11.87 1.22
N SER A 77 0.28 -11.31 1.51
CA SER A 77 1.23 -11.90 2.44
C SER A 77 0.74 -11.89 3.90
N SER A 78 0.01 -10.84 4.30
CA SER A 78 -0.63 -10.76 5.61
C SER A 78 -1.74 -11.80 5.79
N THR A 79 -2.47 -12.13 4.72
CA THR A 79 -3.42 -13.23 4.71
C THR A 79 -2.73 -14.57 5.00
N TYR A 80 -1.59 -14.85 4.34
CA TYR A 80 -0.82 -16.07 4.61
C TYR A 80 -0.27 -16.12 6.04
N LEU A 81 0.25 -15.00 6.56
CA LEU A 81 0.69 -14.93 7.96
C LEU A 81 -0.45 -15.21 8.94
N THR A 82 -1.63 -14.64 8.68
CA THR A 82 -2.83 -14.87 9.51
C THR A 82 -3.26 -16.33 9.47
N LEU A 83 -3.22 -16.97 8.30
CA LEU A 83 -3.55 -18.39 8.15
C LEU A 83 -2.58 -19.28 8.92
N ALA A 84 -1.27 -19.07 8.74
CA ALA A 84 -0.24 -19.83 9.46
C ALA A 84 -0.38 -19.71 10.98
N ARG A 85 -0.72 -18.51 11.49
CA ARG A 85 -1.00 -18.29 12.92
C ARG A 85 -2.25 -19.04 13.39
N LYS A 86 -3.33 -19.04 12.59
CA LYS A 86 -4.58 -19.76 12.91
C LYS A 86 -4.39 -21.28 12.93
N GLU A 87 -3.53 -21.79 12.06
CA GLU A 87 -3.19 -23.23 11.99
C GLU A 87 -2.18 -23.67 13.05
N GLY A 88 -1.66 -22.74 13.87
CA GLY A 88 -0.66 -23.05 14.89
C GLY A 88 0.73 -23.36 14.32
N ASN A 89 1.00 -23.03 13.05
CA ASN A 89 2.29 -23.26 12.42
C ASN A 89 3.27 -22.11 12.76
N ALA A 90 3.82 -22.17 13.97
CA ALA A 90 4.70 -21.13 14.52
C ALA A 90 5.95 -20.88 13.67
N ASP A 91 6.56 -21.94 13.11
CA ASP A 91 7.77 -21.82 12.29
C ASP A 91 7.50 -21.07 11.00
N VAL A 92 6.42 -21.41 10.29
CA VAL A 92 6.02 -20.71 9.07
C VAL A 92 5.62 -19.27 9.37
N ALA A 93 4.86 -19.04 10.45
CA ALA A 93 4.48 -17.69 10.87
C ALA A 93 5.73 -16.82 11.17
N SER A 94 6.73 -17.36 11.87
CA SER A 94 7.98 -16.66 12.17
C SER A 94 8.77 -16.31 10.90
N ARG A 95 8.85 -17.24 9.93
CA ARG A 95 9.52 -16.99 8.64
C ARG A 95 8.79 -15.90 7.83
N LEU A 96 7.47 -15.97 7.77
CA LEU A 96 6.63 -14.95 7.09
C LEU A 96 6.79 -13.58 7.74
N GLU A 97 6.77 -13.50 9.07
CA GLU A 97 6.93 -12.25 9.80
C GLU A 97 8.31 -11.62 9.56
N ARG A 98 9.38 -12.42 9.52
CA ARG A 98 10.73 -11.94 9.18
C ARG A 98 10.82 -11.40 7.76
N ALA A 99 10.30 -12.15 6.78
CA ALA A 99 10.29 -11.74 5.38
C ALA A 99 9.48 -10.44 5.18
N LEU A 100 8.30 -10.34 5.80
CA LEU A 100 7.44 -9.16 5.72
C LEU A 100 8.06 -7.95 6.43
N SER A 101 8.76 -8.16 7.54
CA SER A 101 9.46 -7.10 8.26
C SER A 101 10.61 -6.52 7.42
N ALA A 102 11.38 -7.39 6.75
CA ALA A 102 12.45 -6.98 5.83
C ALA A 102 11.89 -6.20 4.63
N ALA A 103 10.85 -6.74 3.98
CA ALA A 103 10.16 -6.07 2.88
C ALA A 103 9.58 -4.70 3.29
N TRP A 104 8.94 -4.63 4.46
CA TRP A 104 8.39 -3.39 4.98
C TRP A 104 9.49 -2.35 5.24
N ALA A 105 10.61 -2.74 5.86
CA ALA A 105 11.72 -1.83 6.13
C ALA A 105 12.28 -1.21 4.84
N VAL A 106 12.43 -2.02 3.79
CA VAL A 106 12.87 -1.54 2.47
C VAL A 106 11.84 -0.58 1.86
N LYS A 107 10.56 -0.96 1.85
CA LYS A 107 9.49 -0.11 1.30
C LYS A 107 9.36 1.21 2.05
N GLN A 108 9.48 1.17 3.37
CA GLN A 108 9.44 2.33 4.25
C GLN A 108 10.58 3.29 3.91
N ALA A 109 11.80 2.79 3.68
CA ALA A 109 12.96 3.63 3.37
C ALA A 109 12.81 4.42 2.05
N THR A 110 11.95 3.98 1.12
CA THR A 110 11.67 4.74 -0.12
C THR A 110 10.58 5.80 0.03
N MET A 111 9.88 5.84 1.17
CA MET A 111 8.80 6.79 1.39
C MET A 111 9.35 8.18 1.71
N ARG A 112 8.51 9.21 1.59
CA ARG A 112 8.85 10.55 2.06
C ARG A 112 9.07 10.56 3.59
N PRO A 113 10.03 11.34 4.13
CA PRO A 113 10.35 11.35 5.56
C PRO A 113 9.14 11.56 6.48
N GLU A 114 8.19 12.41 6.08
CA GLU A 114 7.00 12.68 6.89
C GLU A 114 6.07 11.46 6.96
N LEU A 115 5.93 10.73 5.84
CA LEU A 115 5.19 9.48 5.79
C LEU A 115 5.93 8.39 6.57
N GLN A 116 7.27 8.39 6.52
CA GLN A 116 8.07 7.47 7.31
C GLN A 116 7.83 7.66 8.81
N LEU A 117 7.93 8.91 9.27
CA LEU A 117 7.67 9.31 10.64
C LEU A 117 6.25 8.93 11.08
N LEU A 118 5.24 9.28 10.28
CA LEU A 118 3.84 8.98 10.57
C LEU A 118 3.60 7.47 10.74
N ASN A 119 4.08 6.66 9.79
CA ASN A 119 3.96 5.21 9.85
C ASN A 119 4.62 4.64 11.11
N GLY A 120 5.80 5.14 11.48
CA GLY A 120 6.48 4.71 12.70
C GLY A 120 5.70 5.07 13.97
N LEU A 121 5.18 6.29 14.06
CA LEU A 121 4.41 6.77 15.22
C LEU A 121 3.08 6.01 15.40
N VAL A 122 2.39 5.71 14.29
CA VAL A 122 1.13 4.95 14.33
C VAL A 122 1.35 3.49 14.73
N ARG A 123 2.48 2.91 14.31
CA ARG A 123 2.84 1.50 14.60
C ARG A 123 3.53 1.29 15.93
N ALA A 124 3.95 2.34 16.63
CA ALA A 124 4.57 2.22 17.94
C ALA A 124 3.70 1.40 18.91
N GLU A 125 4.29 0.36 19.50
CA GLU A 125 3.59 -0.58 20.39
C GLU A 125 3.08 0.12 21.67
N SER A 126 3.82 1.13 22.13
CA SER A 126 3.53 1.87 23.36
C SER A 126 3.77 3.36 23.20
N ASP A 127 3.21 4.13 24.13
CA ASP A 127 3.47 5.57 24.26
C ASP A 127 4.95 5.86 24.57
N ALA A 128 5.62 4.97 25.30
CA ALA A 128 7.04 5.10 25.60
C ALA A 128 7.89 4.94 24.32
N ALA A 129 7.60 3.93 23.49
CA ALA A 129 8.27 3.74 22.21
C ALA A 129 8.05 4.95 21.28
N ARG A 130 6.82 5.48 21.25
CA ARG A 130 6.50 6.69 20.47
C ARG A 130 7.28 7.92 20.96
N ARG A 131 7.35 8.13 22.28
CA ARG A 131 8.15 9.21 22.87
C ARG A 131 9.62 9.07 22.57
N GLN A 132 10.15 7.86 22.59
CA GLN A 132 11.54 7.60 22.25
C GLN A 132 11.87 8.06 20.82
N MET A 133 10.95 7.86 19.87
CA MET A 133 11.13 8.35 18.50
C MET A 133 11.28 9.87 18.44
N TYR A 134 10.50 10.62 19.23
CA TYR A 134 10.64 12.07 19.32
C TYR A 134 11.98 12.50 19.90
N VAL A 135 12.44 11.80 20.95
CA VAL A 135 13.73 12.09 21.59
C VAL A 135 14.90 11.77 20.67
N SER A 136 14.87 10.61 20.00
CA SER A 136 15.95 10.20 19.08
C SER A 136 15.99 11.02 17.79
N GLY A 137 14.87 11.58 17.36
CA GLY A 137 14.77 12.35 16.11
C GLY A 137 15.31 13.78 16.21
N GLY A 138 15.41 14.35 17.42
CA GLY A 138 16.05 15.66 17.64
C GLY A 138 15.51 16.80 16.75
N SER A 139 16.43 17.59 16.19
CA SER A 139 16.10 18.69 15.27
C SER A 139 15.48 18.21 13.96
N ASP A 140 16.00 17.12 13.39
CA ASP A 140 15.59 16.59 12.09
C ASP A 140 14.11 16.20 12.09
N LEU A 141 13.61 15.74 13.24
CA LEU A 141 12.20 15.45 13.43
C LEU A 141 11.34 16.71 13.41
N VAL A 142 11.78 17.79 14.05
CA VAL A 142 11.05 19.07 14.02
C VAL A 142 11.02 19.63 12.60
N ASP A 143 12.13 19.52 11.88
CA ASP A 143 12.18 19.91 10.47
C ASP A 143 11.20 19.07 9.65
N THR A 144 11.21 17.75 9.83
CA THR A 144 10.26 16.82 9.19
C THR A 144 8.80 17.18 9.48
N LEU A 145 8.45 17.61 10.70
CA LEU A 145 7.10 18.05 11.06
C LEU A 145 6.67 19.33 10.31
N ARG A 146 7.63 20.20 9.99
CA ARG A 146 7.41 21.48 9.30
C ARG A 146 7.49 21.38 7.77
N MET A 147 8.01 20.27 7.23
CA MET A 147 8.16 20.07 5.79
C MET A 147 6.82 20.15 5.05
N ASN A 148 6.89 20.58 3.78
CA ASN A 148 5.79 20.54 2.81
C ASN A 148 4.47 21.12 3.35
N ASP A 149 4.48 22.39 3.76
CA ASP A 149 3.29 23.13 4.21
C ASP A 149 2.52 22.42 5.34
N ARG A 150 3.25 21.82 6.29
CA ARG A 150 2.66 21.07 7.41
C ARG A 150 1.83 19.86 6.96
N TRP A 151 2.21 19.24 5.84
CA TRP A 151 1.57 18.04 5.28
C TRP A 151 1.30 16.96 6.34
N PHE A 152 2.23 16.75 7.26
CA PHE A 152 2.11 15.78 8.36
C PHE A 152 0.83 15.99 9.18
N PHE A 153 0.53 17.23 9.56
CA PHE A 153 -0.64 17.58 10.37
C PHE A 153 -1.94 17.45 9.56
N SER A 154 -1.94 17.91 8.32
CA SER A 154 -3.09 17.77 7.43
C SER A 154 -3.44 16.30 7.17
N MET A 155 -2.44 15.45 7.00
CA MET A 155 -2.63 14.00 6.84
C MET A 155 -3.18 13.36 8.12
N LEU A 156 -2.63 13.68 9.29
CA LEU A 156 -3.16 13.20 10.58
C LEU A 156 -4.61 13.61 10.82
N GLU A 157 -4.97 14.84 10.48
CA GLU A 157 -6.34 15.33 10.60
C GLU A 157 -7.28 14.60 9.66
N ARG A 158 -6.88 14.41 8.39
CA ARG A 158 -7.64 13.61 7.43
C ARG A 158 -7.85 12.17 7.94
N MET A 159 -6.79 11.49 8.39
CA MET A 159 -6.90 10.14 8.94
C MET A 159 -7.82 10.08 10.15
N THR A 160 -7.74 11.07 11.04
CA THR A 160 -8.63 11.15 12.22
C THR A 160 -10.09 11.27 11.79
N ASN A 161 -10.39 12.19 10.86
CA ASN A 161 -11.73 12.40 10.33
C ASN A 161 -12.26 11.17 9.58
N ASP A 162 -11.41 10.49 8.82
CA ASP A 162 -11.77 9.27 8.09
C ASP A 162 -12.13 8.15 9.07
N VAL A 163 -11.34 7.94 10.13
CA VAL A 163 -11.62 6.93 11.17
C VAL A 163 -12.88 7.30 11.98
N GLU A 164 -13.13 8.59 12.25
CA GLU A 164 -14.34 9.04 12.93
C GLU A 164 -15.62 8.69 12.15
N ARG A 165 -15.58 8.77 10.82
CA ARG A 165 -16.71 8.46 9.93
C ARG A 165 -16.96 6.96 9.74
N GLN A 166 -16.01 6.09 10.09
CA GLN A 166 -16.18 4.66 9.97
C GLN A 166 -17.27 4.13 10.93
N PRO A 167 -18.00 3.05 10.56
CA PRO A 167 -18.86 2.34 11.50
C PRO A 167 -18.11 1.88 12.76
N PRO A 168 -18.81 1.70 13.90
CA PRO A 168 -18.19 1.18 15.11
C PRO A 168 -17.48 -0.16 14.87
N ASN A 169 -16.22 -0.24 15.27
CA ASN A 169 -15.44 -1.48 15.24
C ASN A 169 -14.52 -1.54 16.48
N PRO A 170 -14.06 -2.74 16.90
CA PRO A 170 -13.31 -2.91 18.15
C PRO A 170 -12.03 -2.07 18.25
N GLY A 171 -11.39 -1.74 17.12
CA GLY A 171 -10.13 -0.98 17.08
C GLY A 171 -10.30 0.55 16.97
N LYS A 172 -11.49 1.04 16.62
CA LYS A 172 -11.74 2.46 16.29
C LYS A 172 -11.33 3.40 17.42
N ALA A 173 -11.80 3.14 18.64
CA ALA A 173 -11.56 4.02 19.78
C ALA A 173 -10.06 4.11 20.12
N GLN A 174 -9.36 2.98 20.09
CA GLN A 174 -7.92 2.93 20.35
C GLN A 174 -7.13 3.69 19.29
N LEU A 175 -7.48 3.52 18.01
CA LEU A 175 -6.84 4.23 16.90
C LEU A 175 -7.07 5.74 16.98
N LEU A 176 -8.29 6.20 17.25
CA LEU A 176 -8.60 7.63 17.41
C LEU A 176 -7.81 8.25 18.56
N THR A 177 -7.76 7.58 19.72
CA THR A 177 -6.94 8.02 20.85
C THR A 177 -5.48 8.15 20.42
N ARG A 178 -4.94 7.16 19.71
CA ARG A 178 -3.55 7.19 19.23
C ARG A 178 -3.30 8.35 18.27
N LEU A 179 -4.12 8.55 17.25
CA LEU A 179 -3.97 9.64 16.28
C LEU A 179 -4.03 11.02 16.94
N ARG A 180 -4.97 11.22 17.88
CA ARG A 180 -5.10 12.47 18.64
C ARG A 180 -3.90 12.72 19.56
N SER A 181 -3.38 11.68 20.21
CA SER A 181 -2.17 11.77 21.02
C SER A 181 -0.95 12.14 20.17
N ILE A 182 -0.77 11.50 19.01
CA ILE A 182 0.31 11.83 18.05
C ILE A 182 0.22 13.32 17.66
N LYS A 183 -0.96 13.80 17.28
CA LYS A 183 -1.18 15.20 16.90
C LYS A 183 -0.77 16.15 18.03
N LYS A 184 -1.29 15.91 19.25
CA LYS A 184 -0.99 16.75 20.43
C LYS A 184 0.50 16.76 20.78
N GLU A 185 1.15 15.60 20.74
CA GLU A 185 2.58 15.46 21.05
C GLU A 185 3.44 16.19 20.00
N ALA A 186 3.12 16.03 18.70
CA ALA A 186 3.81 16.74 17.62
C ALA A 186 3.63 18.27 17.69
N GLU A 187 2.42 18.77 17.99
CA GLU A 187 2.17 20.20 18.18
C GLU A 187 2.96 20.77 19.38
N ALA A 188 3.07 20.01 20.46
CA ALA A 188 3.85 20.40 21.63
C ALA A 188 5.34 20.54 21.29
N LEU A 189 5.88 19.61 20.49
CA LEU A 189 7.26 19.64 20.03
C LEU A 189 7.54 20.85 19.12
N GLU A 190 6.68 21.13 18.14
CA GLU A 190 6.83 22.30 17.27
C GLU A 190 6.86 23.61 18.09
N LYS A 191 5.96 23.71 19.07
CA LYS A 191 5.87 24.88 19.96
C LYS A 191 7.09 25.02 20.86
N GLN A 192 7.62 23.91 21.37
CA GLN A 192 8.84 23.91 22.17
C GLN A 192 10.05 24.36 21.32
N ALA A 193 10.20 23.83 20.12
CA ALA A 193 11.27 24.21 19.21
C ALA A 193 11.19 25.69 18.80
N ALA A 194 9.98 26.20 18.51
CA ALA A 194 9.78 27.62 18.19
C ALA A 194 10.18 28.54 19.36
N ARG A 195 9.90 28.13 20.61
CA ARG A 195 10.32 28.88 21.81
C ARG A 195 11.83 28.89 21.99
N GLN A 196 12.50 27.76 21.77
CA GLN A 196 13.95 27.64 21.87
C GLN A 196 14.64 28.51 20.81
N GLN A 197 14.17 28.49 19.57
CA GLN A 197 14.67 29.33 18.48
C GLN A 197 14.51 30.82 18.80
N ALA A 198 13.33 31.24 19.27
CA ALA A 198 13.09 32.62 19.67
C ALA A 198 13.96 33.10 20.85
N GLN A 199 14.40 32.20 21.74
CA GLN A 199 15.34 32.52 22.82
C GLN A 199 16.77 32.67 22.30
N GLN A 200 17.20 31.82 21.36
CA GLN A 200 18.53 31.89 20.73
C GLN A 200 18.70 33.18 19.93
N ASP A 201 17.70 33.57 19.14
CA ASP A 201 17.73 34.81 18.33
C ASP A 201 17.85 36.07 19.20
N LYS A 202 17.24 36.07 20.40
CA LYS A 202 17.36 37.17 21.36
C LYS A 202 18.75 37.25 21.98
N GLY A 203 19.36 36.09 22.28
CA GLY A 203 20.72 36.02 22.82
C GLY A 203 21.76 36.59 21.85
N GLN A 204 21.65 36.26 20.55
CA GLN A 204 22.60 36.76 19.54
C GLN A 204 22.50 38.28 19.32
N LYS A 205 21.30 38.86 19.36
CA LYS A 205 21.11 40.32 19.20
C LYS A 205 21.57 41.14 20.42
N GLY A 206 21.65 40.52 21.60
CA GLY A 206 22.07 41.19 22.84
C GLY A 206 23.59 41.31 23.04
N GLY A 207 24.40 40.51 22.33
CA GLY A 207 25.86 40.43 22.51
C GLY A 207 26.71 41.30 21.59
N ALA A 208 26.11 42.09 20.69
CA ALA A 208 26.81 42.90 19.69
C ALA A 208 27.02 44.38 20.12
N LYS A 209 27.26 44.63 21.41
CA LYS A 209 27.50 45.97 21.97
C LYS A 209 28.92 46.15 22.47
#